data_AF-A0A841TXY1-F1
#
_entry.id   AF-A0A841TXY1-F1
#
_cell.length_a   1.000
_cell.length_b   1.000
_cell.length_c   1.000
_cell.angle_alpha   90.00
_cell.angle_beta   90.00
_cell.angle_gamma   90.00
#
_symmetry.space_group_name_H-M   'P 1'
#
loop_
_entity.id
_entity.type
_entity.pdbx_description
1 polymer ?
#
loop_
_entity_poly.entity_id
_entity_poly.type
_entity_poly.pdbx_seq_one_letter_code
_entity_poly.pdbx_strand_id
1 'polypeptide(L)'
;MKLRAVAACLYIGLVYFVSAHLEGFHPLFFPTLGAFAYLFVTRSASAREQGVIAFGALIGSVTGSILSQLHPSTLFFVVNALFTFWMIRRWKWNAPPIMAVSFVPFFMRPSELWTLPLFTAMAIGGLVLTLAAASAVERWKPVRSMLSAVPFVGRKAEAE
;
A
#
# COMPACT_ATOMS: atom_id res chain seq x y z
N MET A 1 1.06 15.06 9.67
CA MET A 1 1.20 13.65 10.15
C MET A 1 -0.12 13.11 10.68
N LYS A 2 -0.79 13.82 11.62
CA LYS A 2 -2.08 13.39 12.17
C LYS A 2 -3.15 13.18 11.08
N LEU A 3 -3.26 14.11 10.11
CA LEU A 3 -4.29 14.00 9.06
C LEU A 3 -3.99 12.88 8.07
N ARG A 4 -2.73 12.72 7.65
CA ARG A 4 -2.34 11.63 6.74
C ARG A 4 -2.57 10.24 7.33
N ALA A 5 -2.30 10.05 8.61
CA ALA A 5 -2.57 8.79 9.30
C ALA A 5 -4.07 8.50 9.38
N VAL A 6 -4.87 9.49 9.79
CA VAL A 6 -6.35 9.38 9.82
C VAL A 6 -6.90 9.07 8.43
N ALA A 7 -6.45 9.80 7.41
CA ALA A 7 -6.85 9.58 6.03
C ALA A 7 -6.48 8.17 5.52
N ALA A 8 -5.31 7.66 5.88
CA ALA A 8 -4.90 6.30 5.56
C ALA A 8 -5.79 5.25 6.25
N CYS A 9 -6.09 5.42 7.55
CA CYS A 9 -6.97 4.52 8.28
C CYS A 9 -8.40 4.53 7.71
N LEU A 10 -8.94 5.71 7.39
CA LEU A 10 -10.24 5.85 6.75
C LEU A 10 -10.27 5.19 5.37
N TYR A 11 -9.22 5.36 4.58
CA TYR A 11 -9.09 4.71 3.27
C TYR A 11 -9.06 3.19 3.40
N ILE A 12 -8.26 2.64 4.31
CA ILE A 12 -8.22 1.19 4.58
C ILE A 12 -9.60 0.69 5.00
N GLY A 13 -10.27 1.41 5.91
CA GLY A 13 -11.63 1.07 6.35
C GLY A 13 -12.64 1.08 5.21
N LEU A 14 -12.56 2.07 4.30
CA LEU A 14 -13.39 2.14 3.11
C LEU A 14 -13.13 0.97 2.15
N VAL A 15 -11.86 0.67 1.86
CA VAL A 15 -11.49 -0.46 1.00
C VAL A 15 -11.96 -1.78 1.60
N TYR A 16 -11.81 -1.96 2.91
CA TYR A 16 -12.33 -3.12 3.63
C TYR A 16 -13.85 -3.22 3.52
N PHE A 17 -14.57 -2.12 3.76
CA PHE A 17 -16.01 -2.07 3.64
C PHE A 17 -16.48 -2.46 2.23
N VAL A 18 -15.88 -1.87 1.18
CA VAL A 18 -16.18 -2.18 -0.22
C VAL A 18 -15.90 -3.65 -0.52
N SER A 19 -14.74 -4.15 -0.08
CA SER A 19 -14.34 -5.55 -0.25
C SER A 19 -15.30 -6.52 0.43
N ALA A 20 -15.90 -6.15 1.56
CA ALA A 20 -16.80 -7.01 2.33
C ALA A 20 -18.23 -7.05 1.77
N HIS A 21 -18.68 -5.98 1.09
CA HIS A 21 -20.06 -5.85 0.63
C HIS A 21 -20.25 -6.08 -0.87
N LEU A 22 -19.20 -5.95 -1.69
CA LEU A 22 -19.28 -6.17 -3.13
C LEU A 22 -18.59 -7.48 -3.52
N GLU A 23 -19.37 -8.41 -4.08
CA GLU A 23 -18.83 -9.64 -4.66
C GLU A 23 -17.84 -9.31 -5.80
N GLY A 24 -16.71 -10.01 -5.84
CA GLY A 24 -15.64 -9.76 -6.82
C GLY A 24 -14.60 -8.71 -6.41
N PHE A 25 -14.85 -7.91 -5.36
CA PHE A 25 -13.88 -6.94 -4.84
C PHE A 25 -13.04 -7.46 -3.67
N HIS A 26 -13.16 -8.74 -3.31
CA HIS A 26 -12.32 -9.36 -2.28
C HIS A 26 -10.81 -9.16 -2.50
N PRO A 27 -10.26 -9.22 -3.73
CA PRO A 27 -8.83 -8.97 -3.94
C PRO A 27 -8.41 -7.50 -3.73
N LEU A 28 -9.36 -6.56 -3.64
CA LEU A 28 -9.10 -5.14 -3.40
C LEU A 28 -8.48 -4.93 -2.00
N PHE A 29 -8.92 -5.71 -1.01
CA PHE A 29 -8.36 -5.69 0.33
C PHE A 29 -7.34 -6.82 0.48
N PHE A 30 -6.06 -6.47 0.36
CA PHE A 30 -4.96 -7.39 0.63
C PHE A 30 -4.18 -6.91 1.88
N PRO A 31 -3.73 -7.83 2.75
CA PRO A 31 -3.06 -7.47 4.03
C PRO A 31 -1.87 -6.51 3.86
N THR A 32 -1.21 -6.52 2.70
CA THR A 32 -0.06 -5.67 2.43
C THR A 32 -0.44 -4.21 2.14
N LEU A 33 -1.72 -3.89 1.88
CA LEU A 33 -2.23 -2.51 1.72
C LEU A 33 -2.01 -1.69 3.00
N GLY A 34 -2.26 -2.31 4.16
CA GLY A 34 -1.97 -1.70 5.46
C GLY A 34 -0.47 -1.41 5.63
N ALA A 35 0.40 -2.30 5.13
CA ALA A 35 1.85 -2.09 5.17
C ALA A 35 2.29 -0.94 4.24
N PHE A 36 1.69 -0.77 3.06
CA PHE A 36 1.92 0.42 2.22
C PHE A 36 1.43 1.70 2.89
N ALA A 37 0.24 1.67 3.49
CA ALA A 37 -0.31 2.81 4.20
C ALA A 37 0.62 3.25 5.35
N TYR A 38 1.05 2.30 6.18
CA TYR A 38 2.03 2.57 7.22
C TYR A 38 3.34 3.12 6.66
N LEU A 39 3.89 2.51 5.61
CA LEU A 39 5.12 2.95 4.96
C LEU A 39 5.01 4.39 4.45
N PHE A 40 3.94 4.74 3.75
CA PHE A 40 3.75 6.08 3.17
C PHE A 40 3.42 7.17 4.20
N VAL A 41 2.86 6.78 5.36
CA VAL A 41 2.61 7.70 6.47
C VAL A 41 3.88 7.95 7.28
N THR A 42 4.66 6.90 7.57
CA THR A 42 5.84 6.98 8.46
C THR A 42 7.10 7.44 7.75
N ARG A 43 7.37 6.95 6.54
CA ARG A 43 8.37 7.58 5.70
C ARG A 43 7.74 8.83 5.11
N SER A 44 8.39 9.98 5.30
CA SER A 44 8.10 11.23 4.58
C SER A 44 8.50 11.12 3.11
N ALA A 45 8.08 10.04 2.45
CA ALA A 45 8.41 9.74 1.08
C ALA A 45 7.77 10.80 0.19
N SER A 46 8.57 11.38 -0.70
CA SER A 46 8.05 12.33 -1.69
C SER A 46 6.97 11.65 -2.55
N ALA A 47 6.05 12.42 -3.14
CA ALA A 47 5.03 11.85 -4.03
C ALA A 47 5.67 11.02 -5.17
N ARG A 48 6.87 11.42 -5.63
CA ARG A 48 7.66 10.68 -6.60
C ARG A 48 8.11 9.32 -6.06
N GLU A 49 8.61 9.25 -4.83
CA GLU A 49 9.02 7.99 -4.20
C GLU A 49 7.84 7.06 -3.97
N GLN A 50 6.70 7.59 -3.53
CA GLN A 50 5.46 6.80 -3.40
C GLN A 50 5.03 6.21 -4.74
N GLY A 51 5.11 6.99 -5.82
CA GLY A 51 4.84 6.52 -7.19
C GLY A 51 5.79 5.42 -7.64
N VAL A 52 7.08 5.53 -7.34
CA VAL A 52 8.08 4.48 -7.66
C VAL A 52 7.79 3.19 -6.88
N ILE A 53 7.45 3.31 -5.60
CA ILE A 53 7.09 2.15 -4.76
C ILE A 53 5.79 1.50 -5.27
N ALA A 54 4.79 2.30 -5.62
CA ALA A 54 3.53 1.82 -6.18
C ALA A 54 3.73 1.10 -7.51
N PHE A 55 4.57 1.65 -8.38
CA PHE A 55 4.94 1.03 -9.65
C PHE A 55 5.69 -0.30 -9.43
N GLY A 56 6.63 -0.34 -8.49
CA GLY A 56 7.32 -1.57 -8.13
C GLY A 56 6.38 -2.65 -7.60
N ALA A 57 5.39 -2.27 -6.79
CA ALA A 57 4.35 -3.18 -6.30
C ALA A 57 3.47 -3.72 -7.44
N LEU A 58 3.11 -2.88 -8.41
CA LEU A 58 2.37 -3.30 -9.59
C LEU A 58 3.17 -4.33 -10.41
N ILE A 59 4.44 -4.05 -10.71
CA ILE A 59 5.26 -5.00 -11.46
C ILE A 59 5.42 -6.29 -10.66
N GLY A 60 5.66 -6.21 -9.34
CA GLY A 60 5.73 -7.38 -8.47
C GLY A 60 4.47 -8.24 -8.51
N SER A 61 3.28 -7.62 -8.49
CA SER A 61 2.00 -8.32 -8.63
C SER A 61 1.88 -9.00 -10.00
N VAL A 62 2.26 -8.32 -11.08
CA VAL A 62 2.23 -8.89 -12.45
C VAL A 62 3.18 -10.07 -12.55
N THR A 63 4.43 -9.93 -12.09
CA THR A 63 5.44 -10.99 -12.20
C THR A 63 5.08 -12.21 -11.35
N GLY A 64 4.57 -11.98 -10.14
CA GLY A 64 4.04 -13.05 -9.30
C GLY A 64 2.86 -13.77 -9.96
N SER A 65 1.96 -13.01 -10.59
CA SER A 65 0.78 -13.57 -11.28
C SER A 65 1.21 -14.44 -12.46
N ILE A 66 2.13 -13.96 -13.30
CA ILE A 66 2.68 -14.73 -14.43
C ILE A 66 3.35 -16.01 -13.95
N LEU A 67 4.25 -15.93 -12.96
CA LEU A 67 4.96 -17.11 -12.45
C LEU A 67 4.02 -18.12 -11.79
N SER A 68 3.02 -17.64 -11.04
CA SER A 68 2.02 -18.51 -10.41
C SER A 68 1.14 -19.25 -11.42
N GLN A 69 0.86 -18.63 -12.59
CA GLN A 69 0.09 -19.27 -13.66
C GLN A 69 0.88 -20.34 -14.39
N LEU A 70 2.19 -20.14 -14.56
CA LEU A 70 3.04 -21.14 -15.21
C LEU A 70 3.08 -22.43 -14.40
N HIS A 71 3.32 -22.33 -13.09
CA HIS A 71 3.24 -23.46 -12.19
C HIS A 71 3.18 -23.00 -10.72
N PRO A 72 2.10 -23.30 -9.97
CA PRO A 72 2.02 -22.97 -8.54
C PRO A 72 2.82 -23.99 -7.72
N SER A 73 4.15 -23.95 -7.81
CA SER A 73 5.05 -24.77 -6.99
C SER A 73 6.01 -23.93 -6.14
N THR A 74 6.56 -24.53 -5.09
CA THR A 74 7.57 -23.93 -4.22
C THR A 74 8.77 -23.41 -5.01
N LEU A 75 9.16 -24.09 -6.10
CA LEU A 75 10.26 -23.65 -6.94
C LEU A 75 9.96 -22.31 -7.61
N PHE A 76 8.78 -22.17 -8.23
CA PHE A 76 8.36 -20.91 -8.88
C PHE A 76 8.15 -19.79 -7.86
N PHE A 77 7.71 -20.12 -6.64
CA PHE A 77 7.65 -19.16 -5.53
C PHE A 77 9.03 -18.61 -5.18
N VAL A 78 10.04 -19.49 -5.03
CA VAL A 78 11.43 -19.08 -4.75
C VAL A 78 12.01 -18.28 -5.91
N VAL A 79 11.77 -18.68 -7.16
CA VAL A 79 12.19 -17.93 -8.35
C VAL A 79 11.58 -16.53 -8.35
N ASN A 80 10.28 -16.40 -8.06
CA ASN A 80 9.61 -15.12 -7.94
C ASN A 80 10.20 -14.25 -6.82
N ALA A 81 10.52 -14.85 -5.67
CA ALA A 81 11.17 -14.15 -4.56
C ALA A 81 12.56 -13.61 -4.93
N LEU A 82 13.41 -14.44 -5.54
CA LEU A 82 14.73 -14.04 -6.01
C LEU A 82 14.64 -12.96 -7.08
N PHE A 83 13.72 -13.10 -8.03
CA PHE A 83 13.49 -12.12 -9.07
C PHE A 83 13.01 -10.79 -8.50
N THR A 84 12.01 -10.80 -7.61
CA THR A 84 11.49 -9.58 -6.96
C THR A 84 12.57 -8.90 -6.11
N PHE A 85 13.37 -9.68 -5.37
CA PHE A 85 14.48 -9.15 -4.59
C PHE A 85 15.56 -8.51 -5.48
N TRP A 86 15.91 -9.17 -6.58
CA TRP A 86 16.83 -8.63 -7.58
C TRP A 86 16.31 -7.31 -8.17
N MET A 87 15.03 -7.24 -8.53
CA MET A 87 14.39 -6.01 -9.02
C MET A 87 14.44 -4.88 -7.98
N ILE A 88 14.06 -5.17 -6.73
CA ILE A 88 14.09 -4.23 -5.62
C ILE A 88 15.51 -3.65 -5.46
N ARG A 89 16.53 -4.51 -5.50
CA ARG A 89 17.94 -4.08 -5.40
C ARG A 89 18.38 -3.29 -6.63
N ARG A 90 18.00 -3.72 -7.84
CA ARG A 90 18.42 -3.12 -9.12
C ARG A 90 17.86 -1.73 -9.34
N TRP A 91 16.61 -1.49 -8.93
CA TRP A 91 15.91 -0.22 -9.09
C TRP A 91 15.73 0.57 -7.79
N LYS A 92 16.32 0.09 -6.69
CA LYS A 92 16.29 0.72 -5.36
C LYS A 92 14.87 0.98 -4.86
N TRP A 93 13.96 0.06 -5.13
CA TRP A 93 12.59 0.10 -4.62
C TRP A 93 12.59 -0.32 -3.14
N ASN A 94 13.04 0.57 -2.26
CA ASN A 94 13.30 0.30 -0.84
C ASN A 94 12.02 0.13 0.00
N ALA A 95 11.15 -0.80 -0.37
CA ALA A 95 9.86 -1.05 0.25
C ALA A 95 9.61 -2.57 0.42
N PRO A 96 9.72 -3.11 1.65
CA PRO A 96 9.36 -4.49 1.96
C PRO A 96 7.98 -4.93 1.46
N PRO A 97 6.93 -4.08 1.47
CA PRO A 97 5.60 -4.46 0.97
C PRO A 97 5.57 -4.89 -0.50
N ILE A 98 6.52 -4.46 -1.35
CA ILE A 98 6.58 -4.87 -2.76
C ILE A 98 6.77 -6.38 -2.89
N MET A 99 7.67 -6.94 -2.09
CA MET A 99 7.93 -8.37 -2.07
C MET A 99 6.69 -9.14 -1.60
N ALA A 100 6.02 -8.64 -0.57
CA ALA A 100 4.81 -9.28 -0.07
C ALA A 100 3.69 -9.30 -1.11
N VAL A 101 3.52 -8.23 -1.90
CA VAL A 101 2.55 -8.18 -3.02
C VAL A 101 2.86 -9.21 -4.10
N SER A 102 4.14 -9.44 -4.44
CA SER A 102 4.48 -10.43 -5.48
C SER A 102 4.21 -11.86 -5.05
N PHE A 103 4.02 -12.13 -3.76
CA PHE A 103 3.70 -13.44 -3.23
C PHE A 103 2.20 -13.73 -3.19
N VAL A 104 1.36 -12.70 -3.16
CA VAL A 104 -0.11 -12.84 -3.08
C VAL A 104 -0.67 -13.81 -4.14
N PRO A 105 -0.24 -13.77 -5.42
CA PRO A 105 -0.71 -14.72 -6.45
C PRO A 105 -0.55 -16.20 -6.09
N PHE A 106 0.50 -16.57 -5.34
CA PHE A 106 0.77 -17.96 -4.98
C PHE A 106 -0.16 -18.50 -3.88
N PHE A 107 -0.93 -17.63 -3.23
CA PHE A 107 -1.91 -17.98 -2.20
C PHE A 107 -3.36 -17.79 -2.65
N MET A 108 -3.58 -17.38 -3.89
CA MET A 108 -4.91 -17.09 -4.44
C MET A 108 -5.38 -18.17 -5.41
N ARG A 109 -6.69 -18.19 -5.67
CA ARG A 109 -7.30 -19.09 -6.66
C ARG A 109 -6.96 -18.65 -8.09
N PRO A 110 -6.77 -19.59 -9.05
CA PRO A 110 -6.38 -19.25 -10.43
C PRO A 110 -7.30 -18.26 -11.15
N SER A 111 -8.60 -18.28 -10.84
CA SER A 111 -9.61 -17.40 -11.44
C SER A 111 -9.41 -15.92 -11.15
N GLU A 112 -8.69 -15.57 -10.08
CA GLU A 112 -8.54 -14.19 -9.60
C GLU A 112 -7.19 -13.56 -10.00
N LEU A 113 -6.26 -14.34 -10.57
CA LEU A 113 -4.86 -13.93 -10.78
C LEU A 113 -4.70 -12.70 -11.70
N TRP A 114 -5.54 -12.56 -12.73
CA TRP A 114 -5.47 -11.40 -13.64
C TRP A 114 -6.12 -10.14 -13.07
N THR A 115 -7.03 -10.31 -12.13
CA THR A 115 -7.69 -9.18 -11.47
C THR A 115 -6.78 -8.57 -10.40
N LEU A 116 -5.85 -9.35 -9.84
CA LEU A 116 -4.98 -8.91 -8.76
C LEU A 116 -4.07 -7.72 -9.11
N PRO A 117 -3.36 -7.68 -10.26
CA PRO A 117 -2.58 -6.49 -10.63
C PRO A 117 -3.45 -5.23 -10.76
N LEU A 118 -4.66 -5.38 -11.30
CA LEU A 118 -5.61 -4.27 -11.44
C LEU A 118 -6.07 -3.78 -10.06
N PHE A 119 -6.49 -4.68 -9.18
CA PHE A 119 -6.91 -4.33 -7.81
C PHE A 119 -5.75 -3.74 -7.00
N THR A 120 -4.54 -4.26 -7.17
CA THR A 120 -3.32 -3.71 -6.56
C THR A 120 -3.07 -2.28 -7.03
N ALA A 121 -3.15 -2.03 -8.34
CA ALA A 121 -3.00 -0.69 -8.91
C ALA A 121 -4.05 0.28 -8.37
N MET A 122 -5.33 -0.14 -8.33
CA MET A 122 -6.42 0.69 -7.81
C MET A 122 -6.27 0.99 -6.32
N ALA A 123 -5.93 -0.01 -5.50
CA ALA A 123 -5.81 0.14 -4.05
C ALA A 123 -4.61 1.02 -3.67
N ILE A 124 -3.44 0.79 -4.28
CA ILE A 124 -2.26 1.61 -4.00
C ILE A 124 -2.43 3.01 -4.61
N GLY A 125 -3.01 3.11 -5.81
CA GLY A 125 -3.30 4.39 -6.45
C GLY A 125 -4.27 5.25 -5.63
N GLY A 126 -5.36 4.65 -5.14
CA GLY A 126 -6.32 5.32 -4.27
C GLY A 126 -5.70 5.73 -2.92
N LEU A 127 -4.83 4.91 -2.35
CA LEU A 127 -4.08 5.26 -1.14
C LEU A 127 -3.15 6.46 -1.37
N VAL A 128 -2.36 6.45 -2.44
CA VAL A 128 -1.46 7.56 -2.80
C VAL A 128 -2.27 8.84 -3.03
N LEU A 129 -3.39 8.75 -3.76
CA LEU A 129 -4.27 9.89 -4.01
C LEU A 129 -4.86 10.44 -2.71
N THR A 130 -5.31 9.57 -1.81
CA THR A 130 -5.86 9.95 -0.50
C THR A 130 -4.81 10.68 0.35
N LEU A 131 -3.58 10.18 0.37
CA LEU A 131 -2.47 10.80 1.08
C LEU A 131 -2.03 12.13 0.46
N ALA A 132 -2.09 12.24 -0.87
CA ALA A 132 -1.83 13.49 -1.59
C ALA A 132 -2.89 14.54 -1.25
N ALA A 133 -4.18 14.16 -1.26
CA ALA A 133 -5.28 15.02 -0.86
C ALA A 133 -5.14 15.48 0.60
N ALA A 134 -4.86 14.56 1.53
CA ALA A 134 -4.61 14.91 2.92
C ALA A 134 -3.42 15.89 3.07
N SER A 135 -2.37 15.70 2.28
CA SER A 135 -1.22 16.61 2.27
C SER A 135 -1.55 17.98 1.69
N ALA A 136 -2.45 18.06 0.70
CA ALA A 136 -2.93 19.32 0.15
C ALA A 136 -3.81 20.08 1.16
N VAL A 137 -4.68 19.35 1.88
CA VAL A 137 -5.53 19.91 2.94
C VAL A 137 -4.70 20.42 4.12
N GLU A 138 -3.65 19.70 4.55
CA GLU A 138 -2.73 20.18 5.60
C GLU A 138 -2.02 21.50 5.19
N ARG A 139 -1.83 21.74 3.89
CA ARG A 139 -1.18 22.97 3.37
C ARG A 139 -2.14 24.16 3.25
N TRP A 140 -3.45 23.95 3.33
CA TRP A 140 -4.42 25.04 3.30
C TRP A 140 -4.34 25.87 4.60
N LYS A 141 -3.98 27.16 4.46
CA LYS A 141 -3.84 28.13 5.56
C LYS A 141 -4.99 28.12 6.59
N PRO A 142 -6.29 28.13 6.23
CA PRO A 142 -7.38 28.14 7.21
C PRO A 142 -7.43 26.86 8.05
N VAL A 143 -7.19 25.70 7.42
CA VAL A 143 -7.18 24.40 8.11
C VAL A 143 -5.98 24.28 9.04
N ARG A 144 -4.82 24.81 8.62
CA ARG A 144 -3.61 24.83 9.47
C ARG A 144 -3.82 25.65 10.75
N SER A 145 -4.51 26.79 10.67
CA SER A 145 -4.89 27.62 11.82
C SER A 145 -5.82 26.88 12.78
N MET A 146 -6.83 26.20 12.24
CA MET A 146 -7.78 25.41 13.04
C MET A 146 -7.11 24.20 13.72
N LEU A 147 -6.23 23.49 13.01
CA LEU A 147 -5.46 22.36 13.56
C LEU A 147 -4.47 22.78 14.66
N SER A 148 -3.91 24.00 14.58
CA SER A 148 -3.07 24.54 15.67
C SER A 148 -3.88 25.00 16.88
N ALA A 149 -5.18 25.28 16.71
CA ALA A 149 -6.06 25.72 17.79
C ALA A 149 -6.68 24.56 18.59
N VAL A 150 -6.58 23.30 18.12
CA VAL A 150 -7.02 22.12 18.87
C VAL A 150 -5.91 21.69 19.84
N PRO A 151 -6.06 21.91 21.16
CA PRO A 151 -5.10 21.44 22.12
C PRO A 151 -5.34 19.94 22.32
N PHE A 152 -4.48 19.09 21.78
CA PHE A 152 -4.56 17.67 22.06
C PHE A 152 -3.66 17.32 23.25
N VAL A 153 -4.30 16.83 24.31
CA VAL A 153 -3.71 16.27 25.53
C VAL A 153 -2.69 15.21 25.14
N GLY A 154 -1.42 15.49 25.45
CA GLY A 154 -0.31 14.60 25.09
C GLY A 154 1.05 15.23 25.37
N ARG A 155 1.16 16.00 26.44
CA ARG A 155 2.45 16.38 27.04
C ARG A 155 2.28 16.26 28.55
N LYS A 156 2.55 15.06 29.06
CA LYS A 156 3.12 14.79 30.40
C LYS A 156 3.17 13.28 30.62
N ALA A 157 4.36 12.72 30.46
CA ALA A 157 4.90 11.64 31.27
C ALA A 157 6.43 11.62 31.06
N GLU A 158 7.07 12.75 31.32
CA GLU A 158 8.46 12.80 31.75
C GLU A 158 8.39 13.31 33.19
N ALA A 159 8.40 12.37 34.15
CA ALA A 159 8.78 12.52 35.54
C ALA A 159 8.34 11.24 36.26
N GLU A 160 9.23 10.24 36.29
CA GLU A 160 9.73 9.57 37.50
C GLU A 160 10.69 8.43 37.11
#